data_AF-A0A2N6VIV9-F1
#
_entry.id   AF-A0A2N6VIV9-F1
#
_cell.length_a   1.000
_cell.length_b   1.000
_cell.length_c   1.000
_cell.angle_alpha   90.00
_cell.angle_beta   90.00
_cell.angle_gamma   90.00
#
_symmetry.space_group_name_H-M   'P 1'
#
loop_
_entity.id
_entity.type
_entity.pdbx_description
1 polymer ?
#
loop_
_entity_poly.entity_id
_entity_poly.type
_entity_poly.pdbx_seq_one_letter_code
_entity_poly.pdbx_strand_id
1 'polypeptide(L)' 'LRGGDPAYNASVIRRTLDGETGPVRDAVLLNAAAALVAASDDAEAPLADRLSAQIQRAQETLDAGKAAAKLNQLVF' A
#
# COMPACT_ATOMS: atom_id res chain seq x y z
N LEU A 1 6.95 -13.45 -3.18
CA LEU A 1 6.20 -12.76 -4.26
C LEU A 1 6.94 -13.02 -5.57
N ARG A 2 6.23 -13.38 -6.65
CA ARG A 2 6.84 -13.58 -7.97
C ARG A 2 6.09 -12.73 -8.99
N GLY A 3 6.80 -11.80 -9.63
CA GLY A 3 6.24 -11.03 -10.74
C GLY A 3 6.12 -11.87 -12.01
N GLY A 4 5.35 -11.36 -12.96
CA GLY A 4 5.22 -11.89 -14.31
C GLY A 4 5.51 -10.83 -15.36
N ASP A 5 4.91 -10.98 -16.54
CA ASP A 5 4.94 -9.97 -17.59
C ASP A 5 4.22 -8.66 -17.16
N PRO A 6 4.33 -7.57 -17.93
CA PRO A 6 3.69 -6.30 -17.59
C PRO A 6 2.17 -6.39 -17.43
N ALA A 7 1.46 -7.17 -18.26
CA ALA A 7 0.01 -7.29 -18.19
C ALA A 7 -0.42 -8.04 -16.93
N TYR A 8 0.30 -9.11 -16.58
CA TYR A 8 0.13 -9.83 -15.33
C TYR A 8 0.34 -8.91 -14.12
N ASN A 9 1.45 -8.16 -14.06
CA ASN A 9 1.74 -7.28 -12.93
C ASN A 9 0.70 -6.15 -12.81
N ALA A 10 0.23 -5.59 -13.92
CA ALA A 10 -0.85 -4.61 -13.93
C ALA A 10 -2.15 -5.20 -13.37
N SER A 11 -2.48 -6.44 -13.71
CA SER A 11 -3.65 -7.13 -13.15
C SER A 11 -3.52 -7.33 -11.63
N VAL A 12 -2.34 -7.71 -11.14
CA VAL A 12 -2.06 -7.89 -9.71
C VAL A 12 -2.24 -6.58 -8.96
N ILE A 13 -1.72 -5.47 -9.48
CA ILE A 13 -1.91 -4.14 -8.87
C ILE A 13 -3.40 -3.81 -8.80
N ARG A 14 -4.15 -3.93 -9.90
CA ARG A 14 -5.58 -3.62 -9.93
C ARG A 14 -6.36 -4.42 -8.89
N ARG A 15 -6.20 -5.75 -8.86
CA ARG A 15 -6.89 -6.60 -7.86
C ARG A 15 -6.51 -6.25 -6.42
N THR A 16 -5.23 -5.94 -6.17
CA THR A 16 -4.77 -5.51 -4.84
C THR A 16 -5.45 -4.20 -4.42
N LEU A 17 -5.54 -3.22 -5.33
CA LEU A 17 -6.20 -1.94 -5.08
C LEU A 17 -7.74 -2.06 -4.96
N ASP A 18 -8.33 -3.08 -5.57
CA ASP A 18 -9.75 -3.44 -5.45
C ASP A 18 -10.04 -4.27 -4.18
N GLY A 19 -9.03 -4.51 -3.33
CA GLY A 19 -9.20 -5.11 -2.00
C GLY A 19 -8.86 -6.59 -1.89
N GLU A 20 -8.32 -7.23 -2.94
CA GLU A 20 -7.85 -8.62 -2.87
C GLU A 20 -6.87 -8.81 -1.69
N THR A 21 -7.17 -9.79 -0.84
CA THR A 21 -6.35 -10.09 0.35
C THR A 21 -5.28 -11.14 0.03
N GLY A 22 -4.20 -11.15 0.82
CA GLY A 22 -3.12 -12.12 0.72
C GLY A 22 -1.73 -11.49 0.65
N PRO A 23 -0.68 -12.29 0.39
CA PRO A 23 0.71 -11.87 0.59
C PRO A 23 1.16 -10.65 -0.23
N VAL A 24 0.55 -10.42 -1.40
CA VAL A 24 0.83 -9.21 -2.20
C VAL A 24 0.34 -7.96 -1.47
N ARG A 25 -0.90 -7.99 -0.97
CA ARG A 25 -1.48 -6.89 -0.19
C ARG A 25 -0.64 -6.62 1.06
N ASP A 26 -0.25 -7.66 1.79
CA ASP A 26 0.57 -7.50 3.00
C ASP A 26 1.90 -6.78 2.72
N ALA A 27 2.58 -7.18 1.65
CA ALA A 27 3.83 -6.54 1.25
C ALA A 27 3.62 -5.09 0.76
N VAL A 28 2.54 -4.82 0.03
CA VAL A 28 2.19 -3.45 -0.41
C VAL A 28 1.93 -2.56 0.80
N LEU A 29 1.13 -3.03 1.76
CA LEU A 29 0.82 -2.29 2.98
C LEU A 29 2.08 -2.00 3.82
N LEU A 30 2.96 -2.99 3.97
CA LEU A 30 4.23 -2.80 4.70
C LEU A 30 5.13 -1.76 4.01
N ASN A 31 5.30 -1.82 2.69
CA ASN A 31 6.12 -0.86 1.95
C ASN A 31 5.50 0.55 1.97
N ALA A 32 4.18 0.66 1.84
CA ALA A 32 3.47 1.93 1.96
C ALA A 32 3.64 2.54 3.35
N ALA A 33 3.50 1.73 4.40
CA ALA A 33 3.73 2.16 5.77
C ALA A 33 5.17 2.64 5.99
N ALA A 34 6.17 1.90 5.51
CA ALA A 34 7.56 2.30 5.59
C ALA A 34 7.83 3.63 4.87
N ALA A 35 7.23 3.85 3.69
CA ALA A 35 7.33 5.11 2.98
C ALA A 35 6.68 6.28 3.74
N LEU A 36 5.53 6.05 4.38
CA LEU A 36 4.85 7.05 5.22
C LEU A 36 5.67 7.40 6.47
N VAL A 37 6.28 6.42 7.11
CA VAL A 37 7.21 6.63 8.24
C VAL A 37 8.42 7.45 7.78
N ALA A 38 9.00 7.12 6.63
CA ALA A 38 10.17 7.83 6.09
C ALA A 38 9.86 9.27 5.67
N ALA A 39 8.64 9.55 5.25
CA ALA A 39 8.18 10.90 4.89
C ALA A 39 7.77 11.76 6.10
N SER A 40 7.72 11.18 7.30
CA SER A 40 7.33 11.87 8.53
C SER A 40 8.55 12.37 9.29
N ASP A 41 8.51 13.63 9.73
CA ASP A 41 9.52 14.22 10.62
C ASP A 41 9.40 13.70 12.06
N ASP A 42 8.25 13.14 12.43
CA ASP A 42 8.04 12.52 13.74
C ASP A 42 8.78 11.18 13.84
N ALA A 43 9.79 11.13 14.71
CA ALA A 43 10.62 9.97 15.03
C ALA A 43 10.71 9.67 16.54
N GLU A 44 9.80 10.22 17.35
CA GLU A 44 9.86 10.12 18.82
C GLU A 44 9.48 8.71 19.31
N ALA A 45 8.53 8.06 18.64
CA ALA A 45 8.07 6.72 19.01
C ALA A 45 8.99 5.61 18.44
N PRO A 46 9.04 4.42 19.08
CA PRO A 46 9.73 3.25 18.54
C PRO A 46 9.31 2.95 17.10
N LEU A 47 10.25 2.49 16.26
CA LEU A 47 10.00 2.20 14.84
C LEU A 47 8.82 1.24 14.63
N ALA A 48 8.69 0.22 15.48
CA ALA A 48 7.62 -0.76 15.40
C ALA A 48 6.21 -0.13 15.58
N ASP A 49 6.09 0.83 16.50
CA ASP A 49 4.83 1.51 16.78
C ASP A 49 4.47 2.46 15.62
N ARG A 50 5.48 3.17 15.10
CA ARG A 50 5.33 4.05 13.92
C ARG A 50 4.90 3.26 12.69
N LEU A 51 5.53 2.11 12.42
CA LEU A 51 5.14 1.22 11.32
C LEU A 51 3.73 0.68 11.52
N SER A 52 3.38 0.20 12.71
CA SER A 52 2.04 -0.32 13.01
C SER A 52 0.95 0.72 12.73
N ALA A 53 1.15 1.96 13.19
CA ALA A 53 0.23 3.06 12.93
C ALA A 53 0.09 3.37 11.43
N GLN A 54 1.19 3.38 10.67
CA GLN A 54 1.14 3.63 9.23
C GLN A 54 0.60 2.45 8.41
N ILE A 55 0.75 1.20 8.89
CA ILE A 55 0.08 0.03 8.28
C ILE A 55 -1.43 0.20 8.39
N GLN A 56 -1.94 0.58 9.57
CA GLN A 56 -3.37 0.84 9.75
C GLN A 56 -3.87 1.93 8.80
N ARG A 57 -3.16 3.06 8.71
CA ARG A 57 -3.50 4.13 7.77
C ARG A 57 -3.47 3.67 6.31
N ALA A 58 -2.50 2.84 5.92
CA ALA A 58 -2.40 2.29 4.57
C ALA A 58 -3.58 1.34 4.27
N GLN A 59 -3.98 0.52 5.24
CA GLN A 59 -5.16 -0.35 5.15
C GLN A 59 -6.43 0.48 4.94
N GLU A 60 -6.68 1.46 5.81
CA GLU A 60 -7.83 2.35 5.71
C GLU A 60 -7.87 3.09 4.36
N THR A 61 -6.71 3.51 3.84
CA THR A 61 -6.61 4.17 2.54
C THR A 61 -6.95 3.23 1.38
N LEU A 62 -6.46 2.00 1.44
CA LEU A 62 -6.70 0.98 0.42
C LEU A 62 -8.16 0.53 0.44
N ASP A 63 -8.68 0.17 1.62
CA ASP A 63 -10.04 -0.34 1.80
C ASP A 63 -11.11 0.72 1.51
N ALA A 64 -10.80 2.01 1.72
CA ALA A 64 -11.67 3.11 1.29
C ALA A 64 -11.64 3.38 -0.22
N GLY A 65 -10.92 2.58 -1.02
CA GLY A 65 -10.82 2.72 -2.48
C GLY A 65 -10.01 3.95 -2.94
N LYS A 66 -9.37 4.69 -2.02
CA LYS A 66 -8.66 5.93 -2.34
C LYS A 66 -7.44 5.68 -3.23
N ALA A 67 -6.76 4.56 -3.02
CA ALA A 67 -5.60 4.17 -3.83
C ALA A 67 -6.00 3.85 -5.29
N ALA A 68 -7.09 3.10 -5.49
CA ALA A 68 -7.65 2.83 -6.82
C ALA A 68 -8.11 4.13 -7.52
N ALA A 69 -8.82 5.00 -6.78
CA ALA A 69 -9.24 6.30 -7.29
C ALA A 69 -8.04 7.17 -7.72
N LYS A 70 -6.95 7.17 -6.92
CA LYS A 70 -5.74 7.93 -7.24
C LYS A 70 -5.03 7.39 -8.49
N LEU A 71 -4.96 6.07 -8.66
CA LEU A 71 -4.41 5.48 -9.88
C LEU A 71 -5.21 5.93 -11.11
N ASN A 72 -6.53 5.89 -11.04
CA ASN A 72 -7.38 6.32 -12.15
C ASN A 72 -7.15 7.80 -12.52
N GLN A 73 -6.96 8.69 -11.55
CA GLN A 73 -6.63 10.10 -11.80
C GLN A 73 -5.25 10.34 -12.45
N LEU A 74 -4.31 9.40 -12.34
CA LEU A 74 -2.95 9.55 -12.86
C LEU A 74 -2.80 9.03 -14.29
N VAL A 75 -3.65 8.08 -14.67
CA VAL A 75 -3.56 7.38 -15.96
C VAL A 75 -4.69 7.75 -16.92
N PHE A 76 -5.69 8.50 -16.45
CA PHE A 76 -6.81 9.04 -17.22
C PHE A 76 -6.99 10.52 -16.87
#